data_AF-A0A6M7Y0J9-F1
#
_entry.id   AF-A0A6M7Y0J9-F1
#
_cell.length_a   1.000
_cell.length_b   1.000
_cell.length_c   1.000
_cell.angle_alpha   90.00
_cell.angle_beta   90.00
_cell.angle_gamma   90.00
#
_symmetry.space_group_name_H-M   'P 1'
#
loop_
_entity.id
_entity.type
_entity.pdbx_description
1 polymer ?
#
loop_
_entity_poly.entity_id
_entity_poly.type
_entity_poly.pdbx_seq_one_letter_code
_entity_poly.pdbx_strand_id
1 'polypeptide(L)'
;MILRPRPSARHHATPAGTPPTAPMAPVPAWLRRAIPDAQNLAGKGVEDVTLAAGATIGALDAVVRRQERWAGAWRQRLALSAATATAKQAGRVEDESALRDAVLLTRPGDNVGPAGFLLLAWRRLASRPAEDLLTEKNLAAVLEDLGLTRNDEAVSDLTDDLRQLAANAGTVETLVGAFAAAERYGFGRVLGAWLADVLLAQRLGWTHAIPLLGGEAAFAVGTGRPRRPATAALAAGAETEADRAKSLLGAQARAALRAIDLSAELERRADRLLAVAPKLRAKAADAVVDRLLTDDAIVASEKIAGMSDRGLRRLFDRLVELGAVRELSGRPAFRIYGL
;
A
#
# COMPACT_ATOMS: atom_id res chain seq x y z
N MET A 1 0.12 51.02 2.19
CA MET A 1 1.19 50.37 1.40
C MET A 1 1.71 49.19 2.22
N ILE A 2 1.10 48.01 2.06
CA ILE A 2 1.40 46.81 2.86
C ILE A 2 1.82 45.72 1.87
N LEU A 3 3.10 45.37 1.92
CA LEU A 3 3.72 44.35 1.07
C LEU A 3 3.25 42.96 1.53
N ARG A 4 2.57 42.22 0.64
CA ARG A 4 2.27 40.80 0.84
C ARG A 4 3.50 39.97 0.47
N PRO A 5 3.93 38.98 1.28
CA PRO A 5 5.00 38.07 0.91
C PRO A 5 4.52 37.11 -0.17
N ARG A 6 5.30 36.96 -1.25
CA ARG A 6 5.10 35.91 -2.26
C ARG A 6 5.39 34.53 -1.63
N PRO A 7 4.54 33.52 -1.81
CA PRO A 7 4.92 32.15 -1.47
C PRO A 7 5.92 31.64 -2.49
N SER A 8 7.12 31.29 -2.01
CA SER A 8 8.20 30.70 -2.79
C SER A 8 7.79 29.31 -3.28
N ALA A 9 7.41 29.21 -4.56
CA ALA A 9 7.28 27.94 -5.26
C ALA A 9 8.67 27.33 -5.43
N ARG A 10 9.07 26.41 -4.54
CA ARG A 10 10.20 25.51 -4.79
C ARG A 10 9.75 24.44 -5.78
N HIS A 11 9.72 24.79 -7.06
CA HIS A 11 9.78 23.80 -8.12
C HIS A 11 11.19 23.20 -8.11
N HIS A 12 11.35 22.02 -7.52
CA HIS A 12 12.48 21.17 -7.82
C HIS A 12 12.29 20.63 -9.25
N ALA A 13 12.72 21.42 -10.23
CA ALA A 13 13.02 20.90 -11.55
C ALA A 13 14.30 20.07 -11.41
N THR A 14 14.15 18.75 -11.35
CA THR A 14 15.28 17.82 -11.41
C THR A 14 15.94 17.97 -12.79
N PRO A 15 17.26 18.19 -12.89
CA PRO A 15 17.92 18.26 -14.19
C PRO A 15 17.83 16.90 -14.89
N ALA A 16 17.59 16.92 -16.20
CA ALA A 16 17.73 15.74 -17.04
C ALA A 16 19.20 15.30 -17.06
N GLY A 17 19.49 14.10 -16.57
CA GLY A 17 20.84 13.55 -16.55
C GLY A 17 21.27 12.85 -15.26
N THR A 18 20.35 12.36 -14.43
CA THR A 18 20.72 11.47 -13.31
C THR A 18 21.30 10.18 -13.90
N PRO A 19 22.53 9.77 -13.52
CA PRO A 19 23.06 8.47 -13.92
C PRO A 19 22.10 7.36 -13.46
N PRO A 20 22.03 6.22 -14.17
CA PRO A 20 21.19 5.10 -13.76
C PRO A 20 21.49 4.77 -12.29
N THR A 21 20.46 4.79 -11.46
CA THR A 21 20.58 4.43 -10.05
C THR A 21 21.18 3.03 -9.98
N ALA A 22 22.22 2.84 -9.15
CA ALA A 22 22.83 1.53 -9.01
C ALA A 22 21.75 0.50 -8.67
N PRO A 23 21.74 -0.68 -9.33
CA PRO A 23 20.71 -1.68 -9.11
C PRO A 23 20.67 -2.06 -7.62
N MET A 24 19.46 -2.20 -7.10
CA MET A 24 19.25 -2.54 -5.70
C MET A 24 20.01 -3.82 -5.31
N ALA A 25 20.80 -3.73 -4.24
CA ALA A 25 21.42 -4.93 -3.67
C ALA A 25 20.31 -5.91 -3.23
N PRO A 26 20.36 -7.18 -3.64
CA PRO A 26 19.34 -8.14 -3.27
C PRO A 26 19.33 -8.33 -1.75
N VAL A 27 18.14 -8.52 -1.19
CA VAL A 27 18.00 -8.86 0.23
C VAL A 27 18.83 -10.11 0.53
N PRO A 28 19.73 -10.09 1.54
CA PRO A 28 20.59 -11.22 1.86
C PRO A 28 19.82 -12.52 2.06
N ALA A 29 20.35 -13.63 1.52
CA ALA A 29 19.68 -14.92 1.56
C ALA A 29 19.42 -15.42 2.99
N TRP A 30 20.29 -15.09 3.95
CA TRP A 30 20.08 -15.44 5.36
C TRP A 30 18.84 -14.75 5.92
N LEU A 31 18.58 -13.50 5.55
CA LEU A 31 17.44 -12.73 6.07
C LEU A 31 16.12 -13.33 5.57
N ARG A 32 16.09 -13.74 4.30
CA ARG A 32 14.94 -14.46 3.71
C ARG A 32 14.66 -15.78 4.42
N ARG A 33 15.68 -16.50 4.89
CA ARG A 33 15.53 -17.75 5.64
C ARG A 33 15.20 -17.53 7.12
N ALA A 34 15.61 -16.39 7.67
CA ALA A 34 15.41 -16.06 9.08
C ALA A 34 13.95 -15.70 9.38
N ILE A 35 13.23 -15.14 8.40
CA ILE A 35 11.82 -14.79 8.56
C ILE A 35 10.97 -16.07 8.59
N PRO A 36 10.33 -16.39 9.72
CA PRO A 36 9.55 -17.62 9.83
C PRO A 36 8.21 -17.48 9.09
N ASP A 37 7.78 -18.58 8.48
CA ASP A 37 6.39 -18.75 8.07
C ASP A 37 5.49 -18.88 9.30
N ALA A 38 4.18 -18.61 9.14
CA ALA A 38 3.22 -18.66 10.24
C ALA A 38 3.24 -20.00 11.01
N GLN A 39 3.58 -21.10 10.34
CA GLN A 39 3.68 -22.44 10.93
C GLN A 39 4.98 -22.68 11.71
N ASN A 40 6.08 -22.02 11.33
CA ASN A 40 7.41 -22.20 11.92
C ASN A 40 7.70 -21.16 13.03
N LEU A 41 6.78 -20.23 13.26
CA LEU A 41 6.93 -19.14 14.22
C LEU A 41 6.93 -19.62 15.68
N ALA A 42 6.17 -20.68 16.01
CA ALA A 42 6.01 -21.17 17.38
C ALA A 42 7.33 -21.63 18.02
N GLY A 43 8.28 -22.13 17.21
CA GLY A 43 9.59 -22.58 17.68
C GLY A 43 10.68 -21.51 17.68
N LYS A 44 10.36 -20.25 17.34
CA LYS A 44 11.33 -19.14 17.26
C LYS A 44 11.27 -18.26 18.51
N GLY A 45 12.44 -17.86 18.99
CA GLY A 45 12.57 -16.86 20.04
C GLY A 45 12.06 -15.50 19.58
N VAL A 46 11.49 -14.71 20.50
CA VAL A 46 10.99 -13.35 20.21
C VAL A 46 12.14 -12.47 19.68
N GLU A 47 13.34 -12.63 20.26
CA GLU A 47 14.56 -11.90 19.90
C GLU A 47 14.97 -12.15 18.44
N ASP A 48 14.98 -13.40 17.99
CA ASP A 48 15.31 -13.77 16.60
C ASP A 48 14.34 -13.14 15.60
N VAL A 49 13.03 -13.20 15.90
CA VAL A 49 11.98 -12.63 15.04
C VAL A 49 12.09 -11.11 15.00
N THR A 50 12.37 -10.48 16.14
CA THR A 50 12.56 -9.03 16.25
C THR A 50 13.79 -8.57 15.47
N LEU A 51 14.90 -9.30 15.58
CA LEU A 51 16.13 -9.02 14.83
C LEU A 51 15.89 -9.13 13.31
N ALA A 52 15.25 -10.22 12.87
CA ALA A 52 14.94 -10.42 11.45
C ALA A 52 13.95 -9.36 10.92
N ALA A 53 12.92 -9.01 11.69
CA ALA A 53 11.97 -7.97 11.33
C ALA A 53 12.66 -6.60 11.22
N GLY A 54 13.47 -6.22 12.21
CA GLY A 54 14.24 -4.97 12.19
C GLY A 54 15.19 -4.88 11.01
N ALA A 55 15.96 -5.93 10.72
CA ALA A 55 16.84 -5.98 9.56
C ALA A 55 16.08 -5.86 8.23
N THR A 56 14.89 -6.46 8.14
CA THR A 56 14.05 -6.39 6.93
C THR A 56 13.42 -5.01 6.75
N ILE A 57 12.95 -4.38 7.83
CA ILE A 57 12.47 -3.00 7.79
C ILE A 57 13.59 -2.04 7.43
N GLY A 58 14.82 -2.24 7.92
CA GLY A 58 15.99 -1.46 7.51
C GLY A 58 16.29 -1.60 6.00
N ALA A 59 16.17 -2.81 5.46
CA ALA A 59 16.31 -3.02 4.01
C ALA A 59 15.19 -2.32 3.22
N LEU A 60 13.94 -2.37 3.70
CA LEU A 60 12.82 -1.66 3.09
C LEU A 60 12.99 -0.14 3.16
N ASP A 61 13.48 0.39 4.28
CA ASP A 61 13.75 1.81 4.47
C ASP A 61 14.74 2.34 3.43
N ALA A 62 15.80 1.58 3.15
CA ALA A 62 16.74 1.92 2.08
C ALA A 62 16.06 2.03 0.70
N VAL A 63 15.07 1.17 0.41
CA VAL A 63 14.28 1.23 -0.84
C VAL A 63 13.40 2.48 -0.86
N VAL A 64 12.67 2.75 0.22
CA VAL A 64 11.76 3.92 0.31
C VAL A 64 12.53 5.22 0.16
N ARG A 65 13.72 5.32 0.75
CA ARG A 65 14.57 6.52 0.71
C ARG A 65 15.14 6.85 -0.66
N ARG A 66 15.14 5.93 -1.63
CA ARG A 66 15.53 6.22 -3.02
C ARG A 66 14.59 7.23 -3.69
N GLN A 67 13.34 7.32 -3.23
CA GLN A 67 12.31 8.22 -3.78
C GLN A 67 12.20 8.16 -5.32
N GLU A 68 12.25 6.94 -5.85
CA GLU A 68 12.20 6.71 -7.29
C GLU A 68 10.90 7.25 -7.91
N ARG A 69 10.96 7.68 -9.18
CA ARG A 69 9.80 8.26 -9.88
C ARG A 69 8.61 7.30 -9.94
N TRP A 70 8.85 5.99 -9.95
CA TRP A 70 7.83 4.93 -9.98
C TRP A 70 7.33 4.51 -8.58
N ALA A 71 7.80 5.15 -7.50
CA ALA A 71 7.42 4.79 -6.14
C ALA A 71 5.91 4.95 -5.88
N GLY A 72 5.23 5.84 -6.62
CA GLY A 72 3.77 5.96 -6.59
C GLY A 72 3.09 4.66 -7.04
N ALA A 73 3.42 4.20 -8.26
CA ALA A 73 2.87 2.95 -8.80
C ALA A 73 3.14 1.75 -7.89
N TRP A 74 4.32 1.70 -7.26
CA TRP A 74 4.65 0.68 -6.26
C TRP A 74 3.72 0.68 -5.05
N ARG A 75 3.49 1.84 -4.44
CA ARG A 75 2.55 1.96 -3.32
C ARG A 75 1.12 1.64 -3.73
N GLN A 76 0.69 2.05 -4.92
CA GLN A 76 -0.67 1.77 -5.41
C GLN A 76 -0.88 0.28 -5.72
N ARG A 77 0.14 -0.43 -6.23
CA ARG A 77 0.07 -1.89 -6.43
C ARG A 77 -0.03 -2.64 -5.11
N LEU A 78 0.73 -2.23 -4.10
CA LEU A 78 0.61 -2.76 -2.75
C LEU A 78 -0.78 -2.48 -2.14
N ALA A 79 -1.32 -1.29 -2.35
CA ALA A 79 -2.66 -0.93 -1.92
C ALA A 79 -3.73 -1.80 -2.58
N LEU A 80 -3.56 -2.13 -3.87
CA LEU A 80 -4.45 -3.03 -4.59
C LEU A 80 -4.42 -4.45 -3.99
N SER A 81 -3.23 -5.01 -3.74
CA SER A 81 -3.12 -6.32 -3.11
C SER A 81 -3.71 -6.35 -1.68
N ALA A 82 -3.53 -5.28 -0.92
CA ALA A 82 -4.15 -5.11 0.40
C ALA A 82 -5.68 -5.02 0.31
N ALA A 83 -6.21 -4.31 -0.68
CA ALA A 83 -7.64 -4.23 -0.94
C ALA A 83 -8.23 -5.59 -1.36
N THR A 84 -7.55 -6.36 -2.20
CA THR A 84 -7.96 -7.72 -2.55
C THR A 84 -8.01 -8.65 -1.33
N ALA A 85 -7.01 -8.59 -0.45
CA ALA A 85 -7.02 -9.35 0.79
C ALA A 85 -8.19 -8.92 1.71
N THR A 86 -8.41 -7.62 1.84
CA THR A 86 -9.53 -7.05 2.62
C THR A 86 -10.89 -7.49 2.06
N ALA A 87 -11.06 -7.45 0.74
CA ALA A 87 -12.28 -7.92 0.07
C ALA A 87 -12.56 -9.40 0.39
N LYS A 88 -11.55 -10.26 0.28
CA LYS A 88 -11.66 -11.70 0.63
C LYS A 88 -12.03 -11.90 2.10
N GLN A 89 -11.44 -11.13 3.01
CA GLN A 89 -11.75 -11.18 4.45
C GLN A 89 -13.21 -10.77 4.74
N ALA A 90 -13.74 -9.82 3.96
CA ALA A 90 -15.13 -9.40 4.00
C ALA A 90 -16.09 -10.35 3.25
N GLY A 91 -15.63 -11.54 2.82
CA GLY A 91 -16.44 -12.53 2.12
C GLY A 91 -16.76 -12.18 0.66
N ARG A 92 -16.02 -11.25 0.08
CA ARG A 92 -16.19 -10.78 -1.30
C ARG A 92 -15.32 -11.60 -2.26
N VAL A 93 -15.72 -11.64 -3.54
CA VAL A 93 -15.07 -12.47 -4.58
C VAL A 93 -14.22 -11.65 -5.55
N GLU A 94 -14.31 -10.32 -5.47
CA GLU A 94 -13.61 -9.37 -6.32
C GLU A 94 -12.08 -9.54 -6.20
N ASP A 95 -11.46 -9.83 -7.34
CA ASP A 95 -10.01 -9.89 -7.48
C ASP A 95 -9.41 -8.53 -7.86
N GLU A 96 -8.10 -8.47 -8.10
CA GLU A 96 -7.44 -7.23 -8.51
C GLU A 96 -8.04 -6.59 -9.77
N SER A 97 -8.49 -7.39 -10.74
CA SER A 97 -9.09 -6.87 -11.97
C SER A 97 -10.45 -6.25 -11.69
N ALA A 98 -11.29 -6.94 -10.91
CA ALA A 98 -12.60 -6.42 -10.51
C ALA A 98 -12.49 -5.14 -9.67
N LEU A 99 -11.49 -5.04 -8.78
CA LEU A 99 -11.24 -3.84 -7.99
C LEU A 99 -10.74 -2.66 -8.85
N ARG A 100 -9.85 -2.93 -9.81
CA ARG A 100 -9.44 -1.92 -10.79
C ARG A 100 -10.65 -1.41 -11.57
N ASP A 101 -11.51 -2.31 -12.04
CA ASP A 101 -12.72 -1.93 -12.76
C ASP A 101 -13.66 -1.05 -11.92
N ALA A 102 -13.92 -1.45 -10.68
CA ALA A 102 -14.81 -0.73 -9.77
C ALA A 102 -14.38 0.72 -9.54
N VAL A 103 -13.08 0.99 -9.47
CA VAL A 103 -12.56 2.34 -9.21
C VAL A 103 -12.27 3.10 -10.51
N LEU A 104 -11.68 2.46 -11.51
CA LEU A 104 -11.18 3.14 -12.70
C LEU A 104 -12.26 3.41 -13.76
N LEU A 105 -13.32 2.59 -13.81
CA LEU A 105 -14.42 2.79 -14.77
C LEU A 105 -15.56 3.65 -14.22
N THR A 106 -15.58 3.89 -12.91
CA THR A 106 -16.54 4.76 -12.25
C THR A 106 -16.17 6.22 -12.50
N ARG A 107 -17.16 7.06 -12.83
CA ARG A 107 -16.88 8.48 -13.09
C ARG A 107 -16.50 9.19 -11.79
N PRO A 108 -15.67 10.25 -11.86
CA PRO A 108 -15.36 11.04 -10.68
C PRO A 108 -16.62 11.56 -9.99
N GLY A 109 -16.78 11.26 -8.70
CA GLY A 109 -17.95 11.66 -7.89
C GLY A 109 -19.07 10.62 -7.85
N ASP A 110 -19.04 9.60 -8.70
CA ASP A 110 -20.00 8.49 -8.64
C ASP A 110 -19.58 7.44 -7.59
N ASN A 111 -20.54 6.62 -7.17
CA ASN A 111 -20.32 5.57 -6.18
C ASN A 111 -19.58 4.36 -6.81
N VAL A 112 -18.39 4.05 -6.30
CA VAL A 112 -17.53 2.93 -6.75
C VAL A 112 -17.98 1.55 -6.22
N GLY A 113 -19.03 1.52 -5.41
CA GLY A 113 -19.56 0.33 -4.75
C GLY A 113 -18.69 -0.16 -3.59
N PRO A 114 -19.17 -1.15 -2.82
CA PRO A 114 -18.48 -1.60 -1.60
C PRO A 114 -17.04 -2.09 -1.84
N ALA A 115 -16.80 -2.86 -2.91
CA ALA A 115 -15.45 -3.33 -3.23
C ALA A 115 -14.53 -2.18 -3.66
N GLY A 116 -15.06 -1.22 -4.42
CA GLY A 116 -14.32 -0.02 -4.80
C GLY A 116 -13.93 0.84 -3.59
N PHE A 117 -14.80 0.97 -2.59
CA PHE A 117 -14.49 1.68 -1.35
C PHE A 117 -13.33 1.03 -0.57
N LEU A 118 -13.27 -0.31 -0.51
CA LEU A 118 -12.13 -1.01 0.07
C LEU A 118 -10.82 -0.63 -0.64
N LEU A 119 -10.82 -0.51 -1.97
CA LEU A 119 -9.64 -0.05 -2.70
C LEU A 119 -9.32 1.43 -2.40
N LEU A 120 -10.33 2.30 -2.30
CA LEU A 120 -10.11 3.71 -1.94
C LEU A 120 -9.48 3.88 -0.55
N ALA A 121 -9.86 3.06 0.44
CA ALA A 121 -9.25 3.07 1.78
C ALA A 121 -7.73 2.82 1.74
N TRP A 122 -7.28 1.83 0.97
CA TRP A 122 -5.86 1.50 0.83
C TRP A 122 -5.12 2.48 -0.09
N ARG A 123 -5.76 2.97 -1.15
CA ARG A 123 -5.17 4.03 -1.99
C ARG A 123 -4.95 5.31 -1.20
N ARG A 124 -5.84 5.64 -0.25
CA ARG A 124 -5.67 6.79 0.65
C ARG A 124 -4.37 6.71 1.45
N LEU A 125 -4.04 5.54 2.01
CA LEU A 125 -2.78 5.28 2.71
C LEU A 125 -1.57 5.48 1.80
N ALA A 126 -1.64 5.00 0.56
CA ALA A 126 -0.56 5.09 -0.42
C ALA A 126 -0.34 6.50 -1.02
N SER A 127 -1.38 7.35 -0.99
CA SER A 127 -1.41 8.62 -1.73
C SER A 127 -1.28 9.87 -0.86
N ARG A 128 -1.69 9.82 0.42
CA ARG A 128 -1.61 10.98 1.32
C ARG A 128 -0.28 11.01 2.07
N PRO A 129 0.21 12.21 2.41
CA PRO A 129 1.35 12.35 3.33
C PRO A 129 1.09 11.62 4.65
N ALA A 130 2.11 10.95 5.20
CA ALA A 130 1.97 10.15 6.42
C ALA A 130 1.53 10.98 7.64
N GLU A 131 1.91 12.26 7.68
CA GLU A 131 1.51 13.22 8.72
C GLU A 131 0.00 13.54 8.70
N ASP A 132 -0.65 13.46 7.53
CA ASP A 132 -2.07 13.79 7.37
C ASP A 132 -3.00 12.61 7.68
N LEU A 133 -2.48 11.39 7.76
CA LEU A 133 -3.27 10.16 7.79
C LEU A 133 -3.98 9.90 9.12
N LEU A 134 -3.37 10.26 10.26
CA LEU A 134 -3.92 10.04 11.60
C LEU A 134 -4.74 11.23 12.12
N THR A 135 -5.36 11.99 11.22
CA THR A 135 -6.32 13.04 11.58
C THR A 135 -7.72 12.46 11.68
N GLU A 136 -8.57 12.99 12.57
CA GLU A 136 -9.96 12.53 12.74
C GLU A 136 -10.70 12.47 11.40
N LYS A 137 -10.53 13.50 10.54
CA LYS A 137 -11.13 13.55 9.20
C LYS A 137 -10.72 12.36 8.32
N ASN A 138 -9.43 11.98 8.34
CA ASN A 138 -8.95 10.89 7.51
C ASN A 138 -9.36 9.53 8.10
N LEU A 139 -9.30 9.37 9.42
CA LEU A 139 -9.76 8.16 10.09
C LEU A 139 -11.25 7.92 9.86
N ALA A 140 -12.08 8.96 10.01
CA ALA A 140 -13.51 8.87 9.71
C ALA A 140 -13.77 8.44 8.26
N ALA A 141 -13.03 9.00 7.30
CA ALA A 141 -13.16 8.64 5.89
C ALA A 141 -12.73 7.18 5.60
N VAL A 142 -11.67 6.70 6.26
CA VAL A 142 -11.20 5.31 6.11
C VAL A 142 -12.19 4.33 6.73
N LEU A 143 -12.77 4.66 7.89
CA LEU A 143 -13.80 3.83 8.52
C LEU A 143 -15.02 3.68 7.60
N GLU A 144 -15.47 4.78 7.00
CA GLU A 144 -16.55 4.79 6.01
C GLU A 144 -16.19 3.94 4.77
N ASP A 145 -15.00 4.15 4.20
CA ASP A 145 -14.50 3.39 3.05
C ASP A 145 -14.39 1.87 3.35
N LEU A 146 -14.11 1.49 4.61
CA LEU A 146 -14.06 0.11 5.08
C LEU A 146 -15.43 -0.48 5.48
N GLY A 147 -16.50 0.31 5.44
CA GLY A 147 -17.84 -0.11 5.86
C GLY A 147 -17.98 -0.32 7.37
N LEU A 148 -17.11 0.31 8.17
CA LEU A 148 -17.11 0.25 9.63
C LEU A 148 -18.03 1.34 10.20
N THR A 149 -18.75 1.03 11.27
CA THR A 149 -19.68 1.98 11.89
C THR A 149 -18.92 3.16 12.48
N ARG A 150 -19.25 4.37 12.02
CA ARG A 150 -18.65 5.61 12.52
C ARG A 150 -19.26 6.00 13.87
N ASN A 151 -18.38 6.24 14.84
CA ASN A 151 -18.70 6.92 16.09
C ASN A 151 -17.64 8.02 16.29
N ASP A 152 -18.06 9.29 16.27
CA ASP A 152 -17.15 10.44 16.32
C ASP A 152 -16.33 10.49 17.62
N GLU A 153 -16.92 10.09 18.75
CA GLU A 153 -16.21 10.00 20.04
C GLU A 153 -15.11 8.93 19.98
N ALA A 154 -15.44 7.74 19.46
CA ALA A 154 -14.46 6.67 19.27
C ALA A 154 -13.35 7.04 18.29
N VAL A 155 -13.62 7.87 17.27
CA VAL A 155 -12.61 8.36 16.34
C VAL A 155 -11.69 9.38 17.01
N SER A 156 -12.23 10.28 17.83
CA SER A 156 -11.45 11.23 18.61
C SER A 156 -10.52 10.50 19.58
N ASP A 157 -11.07 9.57 20.37
CA ASP A 157 -10.29 8.81 21.35
C ASP A 157 -9.21 7.94 20.67
N LEU A 158 -9.55 7.27 19.56
CA LEU A 158 -8.57 6.53 18.77
C LEU A 158 -7.45 7.45 18.26
N THR A 159 -7.77 8.67 17.82
CA THR A 159 -6.78 9.63 17.35
C THR A 159 -5.81 10.01 18.48
N ASP A 160 -6.31 10.22 19.69
CA ASP A 160 -5.50 10.54 20.86
C ASP A 160 -4.64 9.36 21.32
N ASP A 161 -5.21 8.14 21.37
CA ASP A 161 -4.49 6.90 21.65
C ASP A 161 -3.32 6.69 20.67
N LEU A 162 -3.56 6.89 19.37
CA LEU A 162 -2.54 6.75 18.34
C LEU A 162 -1.45 7.82 18.47
N ARG A 163 -1.80 9.05 18.87
CA ARG A 163 -0.83 10.12 19.14
C ARG A 163 0.07 9.77 20.32
N GLN A 164 -0.50 9.24 21.40
CA GLN A 164 0.26 8.77 22.56
C GLN A 164 1.16 7.59 22.20
N LEU A 165 0.65 6.64 21.42
CA LEU A 165 1.41 5.50 20.91
C LEU A 165 2.58 5.95 20.01
N ALA A 166 2.35 6.94 19.15
CA ALA A 166 3.39 7.54 18.31
C ALA A 166 4.49 8.24 19.12
N ALA A 167 4.14 8.88 20.24
CA ALA A 167 5.09 9.63 21.07
C ALA A 167 5.88 8.75 22.05
N ASN A 168 5.25 7.74 22.64
CA ASN A 168 5.76 7.11 23.87
C ASN A 168 6.22 5.65 23.68
N ALA A 169 5.79 4.97 22.61
CA ALA A 169 6.01 3.53 22.47
C ALA A 169 7.29 3.16 21.72
N GLY A 170 7.84 1.98 21.97
CA GLY A 170 8.84 1.35 21.10
C GLY A 170 8.25 0.87 19.77
N THR A 171 9.09 0.47 18.81
CA THR A 171 8.61 -0.01 17.49
C THR A 171 7.69 -1.23 17.59
N VAL A 172 8.03 -2.20 18.44
CA VAL A 172 7.22 -3.41 18.65
C VAL A 172 5.89 -3.06 19.33
N GLU A 173 5.95 -2.25 20.40
CA GLU A 173 4.76 -1.77 21.11
C GLU A 173 3.84 -0.96 20.20
N THR A 174 4.39 -0.18 19.27
CA THR A 174 3.61 0.56 18.27
C THR A 174 2.85 -0.38 17.35
N LEU A 175 3.53 -1.42 16.86
CA LEU A 175 2.90 -2.42 15.99
C LEU A 175 1.77 -3.14 16.73
N VAL A 176 2.03 -3.64 17.94
CA VAL A 176 1.02 -4.34 18.77
C VAL A 176 -0.11 -3.38 19.16
N GLY A 177 0.23 -2.18 19.60
CA GLY A 177 -0.68 -1.14 20.05
C GLY A 177 -1.64 -0.65 18.96
N ALA A 178 -1.20 -0.59 17.71
CA ALA A 178 -2.07 -0.23 16.58
C ALA A 178 -3.22 -1.22 16.40
N PHE A 179 -2.93 -2.52 16.51
CA PHE A 179 -3.96 -3.57 16.46
C PHE A 179 -4.82 -3.56 17.72
N ALA A 180 -4.21 -3.40 18.90
CA ALA A 180 -4.94 -3.35 20.16
C ALA A 180 -5.92 -2.17 20.21
N ALA A 181 -5.53 -0.99 19.70
CA ALA A 181 -6.39 0.17 19.59
C ALA A 181 -7.56 -0.10 18.63
N ALA A 182 -7.29 -0.62 17.42
CA ALA A 182 -8.36 -0.96 16.48
C ALA A 182 -9.35 -2.01 17.04
N GLU A 183 -8.86 -3.00 17.80
CA GLU A 183 -9.70 -4.00 18.46
C GLU A 183 -10.52 -3.39 19.62
N ARG A 184 -9.93 -2.52 20.44
CA ARG A 184 -10.60 -1.82 21.56
C ARG A 184 -11.83 -1.05 21.10
N TYR A 185 -11.73 -0.36 19.97
CA TYR A 185 -12.83 0.42 19.39
C TYR A 185 -13.73 -0.38 18.43
N GLY A 186 -13.52 -1.69 18.29
CA GLY A 186 -14.38 -2.57 17.48
C GLY A 186 -14.20 -2.46 15.96
N PHE A 187 -13.11 -1.84 15.49
CA PHE A 187 -12.83 -1.64 14.07
C PHE A 187 -12.08 -2.81 13.41
N GLY A 188 -11.53 -3.72 14.22
CA GLY A 188 -10.96 -4.98 13.76
C GLY A 188 -9.59 -4.89 13.09
N ARG A 189 -9.10 -6.04 12.59
CA ARG A 189 -7.70 -6.22 12.16
C ARG A 189 -7.33 -5.48 10.89
N VAL A 190 -8.29 -5.22 9.99
CA VAL A 190 -8.03 -4.48 8.74
C VAL A 190 -7.61 -3.04 9.07
N LEU A 191 -8.33 -2.37 9.97
CA LEU A 191 -7.93 -1.04 10.44
C LEU A 191 -6.62 -1.13 11.25
N GLY A 192 -6.44 -2.15 12.09
CA GLY A 192 -5.19 -2.36 12.82
C GLY A 192 -3.95 -2.43 11.90
N ALA A 193 -4.06 -3.16 10.79
CA ALA A 193 -3.02 -3.23 9.76
C ALA A 193 -2.78 -1.87 9.08
N TRP A 194 -3.87 -1.17 8.72
CA TRP A 194 -3.80 0.16 8.13
C TRP A 194 -3.08 1.15 9.06
N LEU A 195 -3.46 1.18 10.34
CA LEU A 195 -2.86 2.05 11.37
C LEU A 195 -1.39 1.71 11.61
N ALA A 196 -1.05 0.43 11.69
CA ALA A 196 0.33 -0.02 11.88
C ALA A 196 1.25 0.44 10.74
N ASP A 197 0.77 0.38 9.49
CA ASP A 197 1.54 0.84 8.32
C ASP A 197 1.72 2.38 8.33
N VAL A 198 0.72 3.14 8.78
CA VAL A 198 0.84 4.61 8.96
C VAL A 198 1.84 4.95 10.06
N LEU A 199 1.75 4.31 11.22
CA LEU A 199 2.63 4.57 12.36
C LEU A 199 4.09 4.17 12.05
N LEU A 200 4.30 3.10 11.29
CA LEU A 200 5.62 2.73 10.78
C LEU A 200 6.19 3.85 9.91
N ALA A 201 5.40 4.38 8.97
CA ALA A 201 5.81 5.45 8.09
C ALA A 201 6.19 6.72 8.86
N GLN A 202 5.37 7.12 9.85
CA GLN A 202 5.67 8.26 10.71
C GLN A 202 6.95 8.05 11.51
N ARG A 203 7.16 6.87 12.09
CA ARG A 203 8.38 6.56 12.85
C ARG A 203 9.65 6.57 12.01
N LEU A 204 9.59 6.11 10.77
CA LEU A 204 10.74 6.09 9.86
C LEU A 204 10.93 7.42 9.10
N GLY A 205 10.01 8.38 9.27
CA GLY A 205 10.04 9.66 8.57
C GLY A 205 9.77 9.53 7.07
N TRP A 206 8.98 8.55 6.66
CA TRP A 206 8.57 8.38 5.27
C TRP A 206 7.51 9.40 4.89
N THR A 207 7.64 10.00 3.71
CA THR A 207 6.65 10.98 3.21
C THR A 207 5.27 10.34 3.01
N HIS A 208 5.23 9.10 2.54
CA HIS A 208 4.00 8.34 2.29
C HIS A 208 4.13 6.95 2.91
N ALA A 209 3.02 6.43 3.43
CA ALA A 209 3.00 5.08 3.98
C ALA A 209 3.06 4.00 2.88
N ILE A 210 3.62 2.85 3.23
CA ILE A 210 3.68 1.68 2.36
C ILE A 210 2.63 0.68 2.87
N PRO A 211 1.63 0.27 2.06
CA PRO A 211 0.71 -0.78 2.45
C PRO A 211 1.46 -2.13 2.55
N LEU A 212 1.68 -2.63 3.76
CA LEU A 212 2.40 -3.88 4.02
C LEU A 212 1.47 -4.92 4.61
N LEU A 213 0.84 -4.59 5.74
CA LEU A 213 0.13 -5.56 6.57
C LEU A 213 -1.25 -5.91 6.03
N GLY A 214 -1.85 -5.04 5.22
CA GLY A 214 -3.18 -5.29 4.63
C GLY A 214 -3.28 -6.54 3.74
N GLY A 215 -2.16 -6.97 3.15
CA GLY A 215 -2.10 -8.15 2.29
C GLY A 215 -1.74 -9.46 3.01
N GLU A 216 -1.50 -9.45 4.32
CA GLU A 216 -1.02 -10.63 5.04
C GLU A 216 -2.16 -11.62 5.35
N ALA A 217 -2.03 -12.84 4.84
CA ALA A 217 -2.99 -13.93 5.04
C ALA A 217 -3.16 -14.32 6.52
N ALA A 218 -2.17 -14.03 7.37
CA ALA A 218 -2.25 -14.24 8.82
C ALA A 218 -3.46 -13.53 9.44
N PHE A 219 -3.92 -12.44 8.84
CA PHE A 219 -5.08 -11.68 9.31
C PHE A 219 -6.43 -12.19 8.76
N ALA A 220 -6.41 -13.13 7.81
CA ALA A 220 -7.63 -13.71 7.23
C ALA A 220 -8.20 -14.89 8.03
N VAL A 221 -7.45 -15.44 8.99
CA VAL A 221 -7.80 -16.69 9.69
C VAL A 221 -8.95 -16.52 10.71
N GLY A 222 -9.47 -15.31 10.92
CA GLY A 222 -10.51 -15.02 11.91
C GLY A 222 -11.97 -15.01 11.44
N THR A 223 -12.27 -15.04 10.13
CA THR A 223 -13.64 -14.79 9.62
C THR A 223 -14.41 -16.05 9.18
N GLY A 224 -13.77 -17.22 9.23
CA GLY A 224 -14.45 -18.50 9.02
C GLY A 224 -15.09 -18.99 10.31
N ARG A 225 -16.41 -19.28 10.29
CA ARG A 225 -17.11 -20.00 11.37
C ARG A 225 -16.25 -21.19 11.82
N PRO A 226 -15.88 -21.30 13.12
CA PRO A 226 -14.97 -22.34 13.55
C PRO A 226 -15.69 -23.69 13.47
N ARG A 227 -15.55 -24.40 12.36
CA ARG A 227 -15.68 -25.86 12.35
C ARG A 227 -14.35 -26.47 12.79
N ARG A 228 -13.93 -26.13 14.01
CA ARG A 228 -13.01 -26.99 14.76
C ARG A 228 -13.86 -27.90 15.65
N PRO A 229 -13.61 -29.21 15.68
CA PRO A 229 -14.24 -30.08 16.67
C PRO A 229 -13.93 -29.54 18.07
N ALA A 230 -14.92 -29.59 18.96
CA ALA A 230 -14.91 -29.00 20.30
C ALA A 230 -13.72 -29.45 21.19
N THR A 231 -12.97 -30.47 20.78
CA THR A 231 -11.77 -30.96 21.45
C THR A 231 -10.50 -30.16 21.16
N ALA A 232 -10.45 -29.37 20.07
CA ALA A 232 -9.31 -28.49 19.75
C ALA A 232 -9.44 -27.07 20.33
N ALA A 233 -10.65 -26.68 20.75
CA ALA A 233 -10.89 -25.38 21.40
C ALA A 233 -10.35 -25.34 22.83
N LEU A 234 -10.19 -26.49 23.47
CA LEU A 234 -9.62 -26.63 24.83
C LEU A 234 -8.08 -26.62 24.85
N ALA A 235 -7.43 -26.59 23.68
CA ALA A 235 -5.97 -26.53 23.54
C ALA A 235 -5.46 -25.17 23.00
N ALA A 236 -6.35 -24.19 22.81
CA ALA A 236 -5.94 -22.81 22.58
C ALA A 236 -5.54 -22.21 23.93
N GLY A 237 -4.32 -22.52 24.38
CA GLY A 237 -3.69 -21.77 25.47
C GLY A 237 -3.79 -20.28 25.14
N ALA A 238 -4.13 -19.46 26.14
CA ALA A 238 -4.26 -18.02 25.98
C ALA A 238 -3.02 -17.50 25.23
N GLU A 239 -3.22 -17.03 23.99
CA GLU A 239 -2.15 -16.48 23.17
C GLU A 239 -1.48 -15.37 23.98
N THR A 240 -0.20 -15.56 24.32
CA THR A 240 0.50 -14.57 25.13
C THR A 240 0.71 -13.30 24.31
N GLU A 241 0.87 -12.16 24.98
CA GLU A 241 1.22 -10.91 24.31
C GLU A 241 2.51 -11.05 23.48
N ALA A 242 3.48 -11.84 23.98
CA ALA A 242 4.70 -12.18 23.26
C ALA A 242 4.44 -13.01 21.98
N ASP A 243 3.46 -13.91 22.00
CA ASP A 243 3.08 -14.69 20.81
C ASP A 243 2.40 -13.81 19.75
N ARG A 244 1.53 -12.88 20.17
CA ARG A 244 0.95 -11.87 19.26
C ARG A 244 2.02 -10.99 18.64
N ALA A 245 2.93 -10.46 19.46
CA ALA A 245 4.03 -9.62 18.98
C ALA A 245 4.90 -10.35 17.95
N LYS A 246 5.28 -11.61 18.23
CA LYS A 246 5.99 -12.46 17.26
C LYS A 246 5.22 -12.63 15.95
N SER A 247 3.91 -12.88 16.03
CA SER A 247 3.06 -13.07 14.85
C SER A 247 3.01 -11.83 13.97
N LEU A 248 2.80 -10.67 14.58
CA LEU A 248 2.77 -9.38 13.88
C LEU A 248 4.13 -9.03 13.27
N LEU A 249 5.23 -9.22 14.01
CA LEU A 249 6.59 -8.98 13.50
C LEU A 249 6.94 -9.89 12.32
N GLY A 250 6.61 -11.17 12.41
CA GLY A 250 6.80 -12.11 11.30
C GLY A 250 5.98 -11.72 10.07
N ALA A 251 4.73 -11.29 10.26
CA ALA A 251 3.88 -10.79 9.18
C ALA A 251 4.45 -9.53 8.53
N GLN A 252 4.89 -8.55 9.33
CA GLN A 252 5.47 -7.32 8.84
C GLN A 252 6.76 -7.58 8.05
N ALA A 253 7.63 -8.48 8.53
CA ALA A 253 8.87 -8.85 7.87
C ALA A 253 8.59 -9.53 6.50
N ARG A 254 7.66 -10.48 6.43
CA ARG A 254 7.28 -11.12 5.16
C ARG A 254 6.67 -10.11 4.18
N ALA A 255 5.80 -9.22 4.65
CA ALA A 255 5.21 -8.18 3.83
C ALA A 255 6.28 -7.22 3.27
N ALA A 256 7.24 -6.82 4.10
CA ALA A 256 8.36 -5.98 3.68
C ALA A 256 9.22 -6.64 2.61
N LEU A 257 9.54 -7.94 2.73
CA LEU A 257 10.26 -8.67 1.66
C LEU A 257 9.49 -8.66 0.34
N ARG A 258 8.18 -8.96 0.37
CA ARG A 258 7.36 -8.93 -0.85
C ARG A 258 7.28 -7.53 -1.45
N ALA A 259 7.24 -6.49 -0.62
CA ALA A 259 7.27 -5.11 -1.08
C ALA A 259 8.60 -4.77 -1.77
N ILE A 260 9.74 -5.20 -1.21
CA ILE A 260 11.06 -5.03 -1.83
C ILE A 260 11.14 -5.75 -3.19
N ASP A 261 10.64 -7.00 -3.26
CA ASP A 261 10.65 -7.78 -4.50
C ASP A 261 9.77 -7.12 -5.59
N LEU A 262 8.60 -6.61 -5.20
CA LEU A 262 7.72 -5.87 -6.11
C LEU A 262 8.35 -4.56 -6.60
N SER A 263 9.07 -3.87 -5.73
CA SER A 263 9.82 -2.66 -6.08
C SER A 263 10.86 -2.95 -7.17
N ALA A 264 11.66 -4.01 -7.03
CA ALA A 264 12.64 -4.40 -8.04
C ALA A 264 12.02 -4.79 -9.39
N GLU A 265 10.83 -5.39 -9.39
CA GLU A 265 10.10 -5.68 -10.62
C GLU A 265 9.54 -4.41 -11.30
N LEU A 266 9.03 -3.46 -10.51
CA LEU A 266 8.55 -2.18 -11.02
C LEU A 266 9.68 -1.30 -11.53
N GLU A 267 10.85 -1.32 -10.89
CA GLU A 267 12.06 -0.65 -11.38
C GLU A 267 12.37 -1.06 -12.83
N ARG A 268 12.46 -2.37 -13.10
CA ARG A 268 12.71 -2.90 -14.45
C ARG A 268 11.62 -2.53 -15.47
N ARG A 269 10.38 -2.31 -15.03
CA ARG A 269 9.27 -1.91 -15.92
C ARG A 269 9.28 -0.41 -16.18
N ALA A 270 9.54 0.38 -15.15
CA ALA A 270 9.70 1.81 -15.24
C ALA A 270 10.89 2.19 -16.13
N ASP A 271 12.03 1.49 -16.01
CA ASP A 271 13.20 1.72 -16.87
C ASP A 271 12.88 1.49 -18.34
N ARG A 272 12.11 0.43 -18.65
CA ARG A 272 11.63 0.17 -20.01
C ARG A 272 10.71 1.27 -20.52
N LEU A 273 9.77 1.74 -19.69
CA LEU A 273 8.89 2.85 -20.03
C LEU A 273 9.68 4.14 -20.29
N LEU A 274 10.64 4.47 -19.41
CA LEU A 274 11.47 5.66 -19.53
C LEU A 274 12.39 5.62 -20.74
N ALA A 275 12.95 4.45 -21.09
CA ALA A 275 13.74 4.27 -22.31
C ALA A 275 12.91 4.44 -23.61
N VAL A 276 11.60 4.19 -23.54
CA VAL A 276 10.67 4.36 -24.66
C VAL A 276 10.08 5.76 -24.72
N ALA A 277 9.98 6.49 -23.60
CA ALA A 277 9.35 7.80 -23.51
C ALA A 277 9.81 8.80 -24.60
N PRO A 278 11.11 8.95 -24.93
CA PRO A 278 11.56 9.87 -26.00
C PRO A 278 11.05 9.52 -27.41
N LYS A 279 10.58 8.28 -27.63
CA LYS A 279 10.05 7.82 -28.93
C LYS A 279 8.59 8.21 -29.12
N LEU A 280 7.93 8.72 -28.08
CA LEU A 280 6.52 9.09 -28.10
C LEU A 280 6.38 10.49 -28.71
N ARG A 281 5.69 10.60 -29.85
CA ARG A 281 5.52 11.88 -30.57
C ARG A 281 4.31 12.69 -30.11
N ALA A 282 3.52 12.16 -29.18
CA ALA A 282 2.30 12.83 -28.72
C ALA A 282 2.65 13.94 -27.72
N LYS A 283 2.06 15.13 -27.92
CA LYS A 283 2.35 16.33 -27.11
C LYS A 283 2.12 16.14 -25.60
N ALA A 284 1.19 15.28 -25.20
CA ALA A 284 0.88 14.98 -23.81
C ALA A 284 1.36 13.57 -23.38
N ALA A 285 2.34 12.99 -24.08
CA ALA A 285 2.90 11.67 -23.73
C ALA A 285 3.56 11.67 -22.35
N ASP A 286 4.27 12.74 -21.99
CA ASP A 286 4.95 12.85 -20.69
C ASP A 286 3.97 12.76 -19.52
N ALA A 287 2.79 13.38 -19.65
CA ALA A 287 1.74 13.28 -18.63
C ALA A 287 1.22 11.84 -18.46
N VAL A 288 1.15 11.07 -19.54
CA VAL A 288 0.77 9.64 -19.48
C VAL A 288 1.87 8.82 -18.83
N VAL A 289 3.13 9.10 -19.15
CA VAL A 289 4.30 8.43 -18.53
C VAL A 289 4.33 8.73 -17.03
N ASP A 290 4.18 9.98 -16.61
CA ASP A 290 4.17 10.34 -15.19
C ASP A 290 3.01 9.69 -14.43
N ARG A 291 1.82 9.58 -15.07
CA ARG A 291 0.68 8.86 -14.49
C ARG A 291 0.95 7.36 -14.36
N LEU A 292 1.60 6.72 -15.33
CA LEU A 292 1.99 5.30 -15.26
C LEU A 292 3.04 5.03 -14.17
N LEU A 293 3.85 6.03 -13.82
CA LEU A 293 4.83 5.96 -12.73
C LEU A 293 4.18 6.27 -11.37
N THR A 294 3.02 6.94 -11.35
CA THR A 294 2.33 7.35 -10.12
C THR A 294 1.21 6.39 -9.72
N ASP A 295 0.49 5.81 -10.68
CA ASP A 295 -0.68 4.98 -10.44
C ASP A 295 -0.46 3.52 -10.82
N ASP A 296 -1.28 2.65 -10.21
CA ASP A 296 -1.30 1.21 -10.49
C ASP A 296 -1.64 0.90 -11.95
N ALA A 297 -2.60 1.65 -12.49
CA ALA A 297 -3.14 1.49 -13.83
C ALA A 297 -3.95 2.73 -14.28
N ILE A 298 -4.15 2.84 -15.59
CA ILE A 298 -4.84 3.95 -16.28
C ILE A 298 -5.85 3.39 -17.28
N VAL A 299 -7.02 4.03 -17.41
CA VAL A 299 -7.99 3.70 -18.45
C VAL A 299 -7.69 4.45 -19.73
N ALA A 300 -7.87 3.80 -20.87
CA ALA A 300 -7.72 4.41 -22.20
C ALA A 300 -8.71 5.56 -22.54
N SER A 301 -9.60 5.91 -21.60
CA SER A 301 -10.57 7.00 -21.68
C SER A 301 -10.43 8.01 -20.53
N GLU A 302 -9.33 7.94 -19.77
CA GLU A 302 -9.06 8.94 -18.73
C GLU A 302 -8.84 10.31 -19.38
N LYS A 303 -9.41 11.35 -18.76
CA LYS A 303 -9.29 12.73 -19.25
C LYS A 303 -7.89 13.26 -18.94
N ILE A 304 -7.00 13.21 -19.91
CA ILE A 304 -5.65 13.75 -19.81
C ILE A 304 -5.57 15.03 -20.65
N ALA A 305 -5.21 16.14 -20.00
CA ALA A 305 -5.14 17.44 -20.66
C ALA A 305 -4.23 17.39 -21.90
N GLY A 306 -4.74 17.87 -23.04
CA GLY A 306 -3.99 17.84 -24.30
C GLY A 306 -3.99 16.49 -25.02
N MET A 307 -4.77 15.50 -24.57
CA MET A 307 -4.94 14.20 -25.20
C MET A 307 -6.42 13.93 -25.52
N SER A 308 -6.72 13.49 -26.75
CA SER A 308 -8.04 12.96 -27.08
C SER A 308 -8.12 11.47 -26.75
N ASP A 309 -9.32 10.93 -26.51
CA ASP A 309 -9.53 9.50 -26.27
C ASP A 309 -8.90 8.61 -27.36
N ARG A 310 -9.02 9.04 -28.64
CA ARG A 310 -8.40 8.32 -29.77
C ARG A 310 -6.88 8.41 -29.72
N GLY A 311 -6.33 9.57 -29.34
CA GLY A 311 -4.89 9.76 -29.15
C GLY A 311 -4.34 8.89 -28.03
N LEU A 312 -5.05 8.84 -26.90
CA LEU A 312 -4.67 8.04 -25.73
C LEU A 312 -4.66 6.54 -26.05
N ARG A 313 -5.70 6.03 -26.73
CA ARG A 313 -5.75 4.63 -27.17
C ARG A 313 -4.58 4.27 -28.08
N ARG A 314 -4.29 5.11 -29.09
CA ARG A 314 -3.14 4.90 -30.00
C ARG A 314 -1.80 4.95 -29.28
N LEU A 315 -1.66 5.82 -28.28
CA LEU A 315 -0.46 5.90 -27.47
C LEU A 315 -0.26 4.61 -26.68
N PHE A 316 -1.32 4.09 -26.05
CA PHE A 316 -1.25 2.80 -25.35
C PHE A 316 -0.97 1.63 -26.29
N ASP A 317 -1.62 1.57 -27.46
CA ASP A 317 -1.31 0.54 -28.46
C ASP A 317 0.19 0.57 -28.83
N ARG A 318 0.76 1.77 -29.00
CA ARG A 318 2.20 1.94 -29.27
C ARG A 318 3.09 1.55 -28.08
N LEU A 319 2.69 1.88 -26.85
CA LEU A 319 3.44 1.50 -25.64
C LEU A 319 3.43 -0.02 -25.42
N VAL A 320 2.32 -0.69 -25.73
CA VAL A 320 2.21 -2.16 -25.71
C VAL A 320 3.11 -2.78 -26.78
N GLU A 321 3.06 -2.27 -28.02
CA GLU A 321 3.93 -2.72 -29.12
C GLU A 321 5.42 -2.59 -28.78
N LEU A 322 5.79 -1.53 -28.04
CA LEU A 322 7.15 -1.29 -27.57
C LEU A 322 7.50 -2.05 -26.29
N GLY A 323 6.59 -2.85 -25.72
CA GLY A 323 6.79 -3.64 -24.52
C GLY A 323 6.96 -2.82 -23.24
N ALA A 324 6.51 -1.56 -23.23
CA ALA A 324 6.65 -0.62 -22.11
C ALA A 324 5.50 -0.72 -21.09
N VAL A 325 4.31 -1.13 -21.52
CA VAL A 325 3.12 -1.30 -20.67
C VAL A 325 2.37 -2.58 -21.04
N ARG A 326 1.49 -3.03 -20.15
CA ARG A 326 0.62 -4.18 -20.37
C ARG A 326 -0.85 -3.76 -20.32
N GLU A 327 -1.65 -4.42 -21.14
CA GLU A 327 -3.11 -4.40 -21.03
C GLU A 327 -3.51 -5.37 -19.90
N LEU A 328 -4.34 -4.89 -18.96
CA LEU A 328 -4.65 -5.57 -17.70
C LEU A 328 -6.08 -6.11 -17.62
N SER A 329 -6.96 -5.72 -18.54
CA SER A 329 -8.39 -6.03 -18.49
C SER A 329 -8.83 -7.20 -19.37
N GLY A 330 -8.03 -7.61 -20.37
CA GLY A 330 -8.29 -8.76 -21.22
C GLY A 330 -9.50 -8.61 -22.16
N ARG A 331 -9.98 -7.39 -22.41
CA ARG A 331 -11.24 -7.11 -23.13
C ARG A 331 -11.10 -6.06 -24.24
N PRO A 332 -12.00 -6.07 -25.25
CA PRO A 332 -11.89 -5.15 -26.39
C PRO A 332 -12.26 -3.70 -26.07
N ALA A 333 -13.08 -3.45 -25.04
CA ALA A 333 -13.54 -2.13 -24.62
C ALA A 333 -13.15 -1.85 -23.16
N PHE A 334 -13.11 -0.57 -22.76
CA PHE A 334 -12.72 -0.16 -21.40
C PHE A 334 -11.37 -0.73 -20.94
N ARG A 335 -10.38 -0.68 -21.85
CA ARG A 335 -9.04 -1.22 -21.60
C ARG A 335 -8.33 -0.45 -20.51
N ILE A 336 -7.69 -1.21 -19.63
CA ILE A 336 -6.89 -0.71 -18.52
C ILE A 336 -5.43 -1.09 -18.80
N TYR A 337 -4.52 -0.13 -18.64
CA TYR A 337 -3.10 -0.31 -18.89
C TYR A 337 -2.28 0.00 -17.65
N GLY A 338 -1.17 -0.70 -17.44
CA GLY A 338 -0.24 -0.41 -16.35
C GLY A 338 1.15 -0.96 -16.65
N LEU A 339 2.07 -0.72 -15.71
CA LEU A 339 3.41 -1.29 -15.75
C LEU A 339 3.38 -2.80 -15.55
#